data_AF-A0A448Z445-F1
#
_entry.id   AF-A0A448Z445-F1
#
_cell.length_a   1.000
_cell.length_b   1.000
_cell.length_c   1.000
_cell.angle_alpha   90.00
_cell.angle_beta   90.00
_cell.angle_gamma   90.00
#
_symmetry.space_group_name_H-M   'P 1'
#
loop_
_entity.id
_entity.type
_entity.pdbx_description
1 polymer ?
#
loop_
_entity_poly.entity_id
_entity_poly.type
_entity_poly.pdbx_seq_one_letter_code
_entity_poly.pdbx_strand_id
1 'polypeptide(L)'
;MAKTTKLVSDLKAIGESLTKETLKDGIPSPARCSELVASIASIASEHKVTISVLEETRIGKGLTKATKVFRRHKRTADDADADEWEACIVETNKLLASLKEQVAREEKELKENRQKAARKEATEAGLPKTVSAYKSRLESQKKDMYKNPPAMPPSSIAIEEKWIQAPPKRNKTTGELTFAAGTDKSISQILKDFHPNLTPEEVLRAGSFGGTYFRPIVSAVTNVRYKSKDVLRDSVEPEWIEGLDAPTMLTSTAYLNFVNKFKVKCGGSLGMWESSGWISDADPYGWFQWYCRFYRGRRCADDQRQISRWLKSAGPKGRFRSQLCNKIYAAGGMCKLNDAKISPVIRQTMLHWGLDITADVLTKHGKRVGKIP
;
A
#
# COMPACT_ATOMS: atom_id res chain seq x y z
N MET A 1 27.49 -18.63 -18.06
CA MET A 1 27.91 -19.23 -16.77
C MET A 1 29.41 -19.51 -16.75
N ALA A 2 29.97 -20.37 -17.62
CA ALA A 2 31.41 -20.69 -17.61
C ALA A 2 32.39 -19.48 -17.69
N LYS A 3 32.08 -18.46 -18.51
CA LYS A 3 32.91 -17.24 -18.62
C LYS A 3 32.90 -16.37 -17.34
N THR A 4 31.76 -16.28 -16.66
CA THR A 4 31.62 -15.51 -15.41
C THR A 4 32.33 -16.19 -14.26
N THR A 5 32.25 -17.52 -14.18
CA THR A 5 32.95 -18.32 -13.17
C THR A 5 34.47 -18.21 -13.30
N LYS A 6 34.99 -18.21 -14.55
CA LYS A 6 36.41 -18.00 -14.82
C LYS A 6 36.88 -16.60 -14.40
N LEU A 7 36.12 -15.55 -14.78
CA LEU A 7 36.40 -14.17 -14.38
C LEU A 7 36.48 -13.99 -12.85
N VAL A 8 35.52 -14.54 -12.11
CA VAL A 8 35.50 -14.47 -10.64
C VAL A 8 36.72 -15.18 -10.04
N SER A 9 37.07 -16.36 -10.57
CA SER A 9 38.26 -17.11 -10.14
C SER A 9 39.55 -16.31 -10.35
N ASP A 10 39.74 -15.76 -11.55
CA ASP A 10 40.96 -15.04 -11.93
C ASP A 10 41.13 -13.75 -11.10
N LEU A 11 40.07 -12.95 -10.97
CA LEU A 11 40.08 -11.73 -10.14
C LEU A 11 40.31 -12.02 -8.65
N LYS A 12 39.74 -13.13 -8.14
CA LYS A 12 39.93 -13.53 -6.76
C LYS A 12 41.38 -13.96 -6.50
N ALA A 13 41.95 -14.78 -7.37
CA ALA A 13 43.34 -15.24 -7.25
C ALA A 13 44.35 -14.07 -7.26
N ILE A 14 44.16 -13.10 -8.18
CA ILE A 14 45.01 -11.92 -8.27
C ILE A 14 44.79 -10.98 -7.07
N GLY A 15 43.54 -10.79 -6.63
CA GLY A 15 43.21 -10.00 -5.44
C GLY A 15 43.80 -10.58 -4.15
N GLU A 16 43.78 -11.90 -3.99
CA GLU A 16 44.43 -12.59 -2.88
C GLU A 16 45.95 -12.44 -2.96
N SER A 17 46.54 -12.52 -4.15
CA SER A 17 47.98 -12.30 -4.38
C SER A 17 48.39 -10.87 -4.02
N LEU A 18 47.61 -9.86 -4.43
CA LEU A 18 47.82 -8.46 -4.07
C LEU A 18 47.70 -8.28 -2.55
N THR A 19 46.70 -8.89 -1.93
CA THR A 19 46.50 -8.82 -0.48
C THR A 19 47.68 -9.43 0.27
N LYS A 20 48.16 -10.60 -0.16
CA LYS A 20 49.35 -11.26 0.41
C LYS A 20 50.60 -10.40 0.25
N GLU A 21 50.82 -9.81 -0.92
CA GLU A 21 51.98 -8.96 -1.16
C GLU A 21 51.97 -7.71 -0.26
N THR A 22 50.80 -7.11 -0.04
CA THR A 22 50.63 -5.95 0.86
C THR A 22 50.69 -6.29 2.36
N LEU A 23 50.64 -7.57 2.73
CA LEU A 23 50.61 -8.04 4.12
C LEU A 23 51.86 -8.86 4.51
N LYS A 24 52.82 -9.04 3.61
CA LYS A 24 54.09 -9.72 3.93
C LYS A 24 54.80 -9.01 5.09
N ASP A 25 55.49 -9.78 5.93
CA ASP A 25 56.31 -9.29 7.06
C ASP A 25 57.60 -8.54 6.61
N GLY A 26 57.61 -7.97 5.41
CA GLY A 26 58.72 -7.22 4.81
C GLY A 26 58.23 -6.04 3.96
N ILE A 27 59.16 -5.23 3.43
CA ILE A 27 58.82 -4.09 2.56
C ILE A 27 58.23 -4.66 1.25
N PRO A 28 56.97 -4.36 0.89
CA PRO A 28 56.37 -4.86 -0.34
C PRO A 28 57.10 -4.28 -1.56
N SER A 29 57.20 -5.04 -2.65
CA SER A 29 57.78 -4.52 -3.91
C SER A 29 56.79 -3.61 -4.64
N PRO A 30 57.13 -2.34 -4.96
CA PRO A 30 56.28 -1.45 -5.73
C PRO A 30 56.00 -2.01 -7.13
N ALA A 31 57.03 -2.49 -7.83
CA ALA A 31 56.93 -3.10 -9.16
C ALA A 31 55.94 -4.29 -9.20
N ARG A 32 56.02 -5.20 -8.22
CA ARG A 32 55.09 -6.34 -8.14
C ARG A 32 53.66 -5.91 -7.84
N CYS A 33 53.49 -4.88 -7.00
CA CYS A 33 52.17 -4.32 -6.72
C CYS A 33 51.55 -3.66 -7.95
N SER A 34 52.34 -2.90 -8.73
CA SER A 34 51.88 -2.30 -9.99
C SER A 34 51.48 -3.38 -11.01
N GLU A 35 52.28 -4.45 -11.19
CA GLU A 35 51.95 -5.55 -12.11
C GLU A 35 50.61 -6.23 -11.76
N LEU A 36 50.36 -6.46 -10.47
CA LEU A 36 49.11 -7.04 -9.99
C LEU A 36 47.92 -6.09 -10.20
N VAL A 37 48.10 -4.79 -9.95
CA VAL A 37 47.06 -3.77 -10.21
C VAL A 37 46.77 -3.66 -11.71
N ALA A 38 47.80 -3.67 -12.56
CA ALA A 38 47.67 -3.67 -14.01
C ALA A 38 46.96 -4.92 -14.54
N SER A 39 47.26 -6.10 -13.95
CA SER A 39 46.58 -7.36 -14.28
C SER A 39 45.09 -7.30 -13.94
N ILE A 40 44.73 -6.75 -12.78
CA ILE A 40 43.32 -6.53 -12.39
C ILE A 40 42.67 -5.55 -13.37
N ALA A 41 43.36 -4.47 -13.74
CA ALA A 41 42.83 -3.46 -14.65
C ALA A 41 42.59 -4.00 -16.07
N SER A 42 43.48 -4.86 -16.58
CA SER A 42 43.31 -5.54 -17.88
C SER A 42 42.11 -6.49 -17.86
N ILE A 43 41.97 -7.31 -16.82
CA ILE A 43 40.82 -8.22 -16.71
C ILE A 43 39.51 -7.43 -16.58
N ALA A 44 39.52 -6.33 -15.81
CA ALA A 44 38.36 -5.47 -15.59
C ALA A 44 37.97 -4.61 -16.82
N SER A 45 38.88 -4.39 -17.78
CA SER A 45 38.60 -3.68 -19.02
C SER A 45 38.06 -4.61 -20.11
N GLU A 46 38.50 -5.86 -20.15
CA GLU A 46 38.05 -6.87 -21.10
C GLU A 46 36.67 -7.45 -20.77
N HIS A 47 36.26 -7.42 -19.50
CA HIS A 47 35.03 -8.03 -19.02
C HIS A 47 34.16 -7.03 -18.27
N LYS A 48 32.82 -7.13 -18.44
CA LYS A 48 31.87 -6.35 -17.63
C LYS A 48 31.93 -6.84 -16.18
N VAL A 49 32.60 -6.08 -15.31
CA VAL A 49 32.64 -6.34 -13.87
C VAL A 49 31.31 -5.87 -13.27
N THR A 50 30.49 -6.83 -12.83
CA THR A 50 29.18 -6.55 -12.24
C THR A 50 29.27 -6.38 -10.73
N ILE A 51 28.21 -5.85 -10.12
CA ILE A 51 28.04 -5.75 -8.66
C ILE A 51 28.25 -7.12 -8.00
N SER A 52 27.65 -8.19 -8.54
CA SER A 52 27.81 -9.56 -8.03
C SER A 52 29.27 -10.04 -8.11
N VAL A 53 29.99 -9.76 -9.20
CA VAL A 53 31.42 -10.10 -9.31
C VAL A 53 32.25 -9.34 -8.27
N LEU A 54 31.96 -8.07 -8.01
CA LEU A 54 32.66 -7.28 -6.98
C LEU A 54 32.37 -7.78 -5.56
N GLU A 55 31.14 -8.20 -5.28
CA GLU A 55 30.74 -8.77 -3.99
C GLU A 55 31.42 -10.11 -3.73
N GLU A 56 31.49 -10.99 -4.75
CA GLU A 56 32.10 -12.31 -4.67
C GLU A 56 33.63 -12.24 -4.56
N THR A 57 34.28 -11.40 -5.37
CA THR A 57 35.75 -11.27 -5.41
C THR A 57 36.29 -10.41 -4.28
N ARG A 58 35.47 -9.49 -3.73
CA ARG A 58 35.87 -8.46 -2.76
C ARG A 58 37.03 -7.57 -3.24
N ILE A 59 37.30 -7.54 -4.55
CA ILE A 59 38.49 -6.87 -5.11
C ILE A 59 38.52 -5.37 -4.83
N GLY A 60 37.36 -4.69 -4.84
CA GLY A 60 37.27 -3.27 -4.50
C GLY A 60 37.69 -2.97 -3.05
N LYS A 61 37.37 -3.86 -2.10
CA LYS A 61 37.84 -3.75 -0.71
C LYS A 61 39.35 -4.01 -0.63
N GLY A 62 39.85 -4.99 -1.39
CA GLY A 62 41.27 -5.31 -1.50
C GLY A 62 42.09 -4.11 -2.00
N LEU A 63 41.70 -3.53 -3.14
CA LEU A 63 42.34 -2.36 -3.72
C LEU A 63 42.32 -1.15 -2.78
N THR A 64 41.19 -0.89 -2.11
CA THR A 64 41.09 0.21 -1.12
C THR A 64 42.06 0.03 0.06
N LYS A 65 42.27 -1.23 0.51
CA LYS A 65 43.27 -1.53 1.54
C LYS A 65 44.69 -1.37 1.00
N ALA A 66 44.97 -1.89 -0.20
CA ALA A 66 46.26 -1.77 -0.87
C ALA A 66 46.67 -0.30 -1.03
N THR A 67 45.77 0.59 -1.48
CA THR A 67 46.05 2.03 -1.58
C THR A 67 46.47 2.66 -0.25
N LYS A 68 45.90 2.22 0.88
CA LYS A 68 46.30 2.71 2.21
C LYS A 68 47.71 2.24 2.58
N VAL A 69 48.06 1.00 2.22
CA VAL A 69 49.40 0.43 2.43
C VAL A 69 50.43 1.15 1.55
N PHE A 70 50.14 1.37 0.26
CA PHE A 70 51.03 2.11 -0.65
C PHE A 70 51.31 3.52 -0.14
N ARG A 71 50.29 4.24 0.33
CA ARG A 71 50.45 5.57 0.95
C ARG A 71 51.31 5.54 2.21
N ARG A 72 51.32 4.44 2.96
CA ARG A 72 52.16 4.28 4.15
C ARG A 72 53.62 4.09 3.76
N HIS A 73 53.89 3.21 2.78
CA HIS A 73 55.26 2.95 2.31
C HIS A 73 55.87 4.15 1.58
N LYS A 74 55.09 4.89 0.80
CA LYS A 74 55.55 6.15 0.18
C LYS A 74 56.13 7.15 1.18
N ARG A 75 55.57 7.24 2.40
CA ARG A 75 56.03 8.20 3.42
C ARG A 75 57.40 7.88 4.01
N THR A 76 57.86 6.64 3.86
CA THR A 76 59.08 6.11 4.47
C THR A 76 60.09 5.64 3.42
N ALA A 77 59.79 5.83 2.14
CA ALA A 77 60.60 5.44 1.00
C ALA A 77 61.65 6.53 0.68
N ASP A 78 62.72 6.15 0.00
CA ASP A 78 63.64 7.10 -0.64
C ASP A 78 62.99 7.71 -1.91
N ASP A 79 63.62 8.73 -2.50
CA ASP A 79 63.00 9.49 -3.60
C ASP A 79 62.64 8.61 -4.81
N ALA A 80 63.43 7.57 -5.12
CA ALA A 80 63.17 6.66 -6.24
C ALA A 80 61.97 5.73 -5.95
N ASP A 81 61.93 5.09 -4.79
CA ASP A 81 60.81 4.20 -4.42
C ASP A 81 59.52 5.01 -4.17
N ALA A 82 59.63 6.26 -3.70
CA ALA A 82 58.49 7.14 -3.47
C ALA A 82 57.72 7.49 -4.75
N ASP A 83 58.43 7.65 -5.88
CA ASP A 83 57.84 7.88 -7.20
C ASP A 83 57.13 6.63 -7.73
N GLU A 84 57.71 5.43 -7.54
CA GLU A 84 57.07 4.17 -7.90
C GLU A 84 55.80 3.90 -7.09
N TRP A 85 55.82 4.22 -5.78
CA TRP A 85 54.63 4.14 -4.94
C TRP A 85 53.55 5.13 -5.34
N GLU A 86 53.92 6.35 -5.75
CA GLU A 86 52.95 7.33 -6.26
C GLU A 86 52.29 6.82 -7.55
N ALA A 87 53.06 6.26 -8.48
CA ALA A 87 52.53 5.64 -9.69
C ALA A 87 51.52 4.51 -9.35
N CYS A 88 51.87 3.61 -8.43
CA CYS A 88 50.96 2.56 -7.94
C CYS A 88 49.66 3.12 -7.35
N ILE A 89 49.75 4.20 -6.55
CA ILE A 89 48.61 4.86 -5.94
C ILE A 89 47.69 5.46 -7.02
N VAL A 90 48.27 6.14 -8.01
CA VAL A 90 47.52 6.74 -9.13
C VAL A 90 46.79 5.66 -9.93
N GLU A 91 47.48 4.57 -10.31
CA GLU A 91 46.87 3.46 -11.04
C GLU A 91 45.74 2.78 -10.26
N THR A 92 45.98 2.50 -8.97
CA THR A 92 44.98 1.86 -8.11
C THR A 92 43.74 2.75 -7.93
N ASN A 93 43.92 4.06 -7.76
CA ASN A 93 42.81 5.00 -7.66
C ASN A 93 42.03 5.13 -8.97
N LYS A 94 42.72 5.13 -10.11
CA LYS A 94 42.09 5.12 -11.44
C LYS A 94 41.24 3.88 -11.65
N LEU A 95 41.75 2.70 -11.28
CA LEU A 95 41.00 1.45 -11.32
C LEU A 95 39.78 1.48 -10.39
N LEU A 96 39.95 1.93 -9.14
CA LEU A 96 38.84 2.08 -8.20
C LEU A 96 37.75 3.03 -8.70
N ALA A 97 38.15 4.13 -9.36
CA ALA A 97 37.21 5.08 -9.97
C ALA A 97 36.43 4.41 -11.12
N SER A 98 37.10 3.66 -11.99
CA SER A 98 36.46 2.92 -13.09
C SER A 98 35.46 1.88 -12.57
N LEU A 99 35.83 1.09 -11.55
CA LEU A 99 34.93 0.10 -10.94
C LEU A 99 33.70 0.78 -10.30
N LYS A 100 33.87 1.92 -9.63
CA LYS A 100 32.75 2.70 -9.07
C LYS A 100 31.81 3.20 -10.17
N GLU A 101 32.36 3.65 -11.31
CA GLU A 101 31.56 4.09 -12.44
C GLU A 101 30.77 2.93 -13.06
N GLN A 102 31.39 1.76 -13.20
CA GLN A 102 30.69 0.54 -13.66
C GLN A 102 29.54 0.14 -12.74
N VAL A 103 29.75 0.20 -11.41
CA VAL A 103 28.68 -0.03 -10.42
C VAL A 103 27.54 0.98 -10.59
N ALA A 104 27.85 2.28 -10.68
CA ALA A 104 26.82 3.31 -10.84
C ALA A 104 26.02 3.14 -12.14
N ARG A 105 26.67 2.73 -13.24
CA ARG A 105 26.00 2.41 -14.51
C ARG A 105 25.08 1.19 -14.36
N GLU A 106 25.53 0.12 -13.72
CA GLU A 106 24.70 -1.07 -13.49
C GLU A 106 23.51 -0.78 -12.57
N GLU A 107 23.69 -0.01 -11.49
CA GLU A 107 22.60 0.44 -10.61
C GLU A 107 21.55 1.24 -11.38
N LYS A 108 21.99 2.13 -12.29
CA LYS A 108 21.11 2.89 -13.18
C LYS A 108 20.35 1.96 -14.14
N GLU A 109 21.03 1.03 -14.81
CA GLU A 109 20.42 0.03 -15.70
C GLU A 109 19.38 -0.82 -14.94
N LEU A 110 19.71 -1.31 -13.74
CA LEU A 110 18.81 -2.08 -12.88
C LEU A 110 17.59 -1.26 -12.48
N LYS A 111 17.76 0.02 -12.14
CA LYS A 111 16.66 0.92 -11.80
C LYS A 111 15.75 1.17 -12.99
N GLU A 112 16.30 1.42 -14.17
CA GLU A 112 15.54 1.61 -15.41
C GLU A 112 14.78 0.33 -15.81
N ASN A 113 15.42 -0.85 -15.67
CA ASN A 113 14.78 -2.13 -15.94
C ASN A 113 13.64 -2.42 -14.95
N ARG A 114 13.83 -2.14 -13.66
CA ARG A 114 12.75 -2.22 -12.65
C ARG A 114 11.59 -1.29 -12.97
N GLN A 115 11.87 -0.05 -13.41
CA GLN A 115 10.84 0.90 -13.80
C GLN A 115 10.09 0.44 -15.07
N LYS A 116 10.79 -0.08 -16.08
CA LYS A 116 10.17 -0.66 -17.29
C LYS A 116 9.28 -1.86 -16.93
N ALA A 117 9.77 -2.77 -16.08
CA ALA A 117 8.99 -3.90 -15.60
C ALA A 117 7.73 -3.45 -14.83
N ALA A 118 7.87 -2.48 -13.93
CA ALA A 118 6.73 -1.92 -13.19
C ALA A 118 5.69 -1.24 -14.11
N ARG A 119 6.13 -0.54 -15.17
CA ARG A 119 5.22 0.05 -16.17
C ARG A 119 4.48 -1.01 -16.97
N LYS A 120 5.14 -2.10 -17.35
CA LYS A 120 4.52 -3.23 -18.03
C LYS A 120 3.49 -3.93 -17.12
N GLU A 121 3.86 -4.22 -15.88
CA GLU A 121 2.95 -4.79 -14.88
C GLU A 121 1.76 -3.86 -14.59
N ALA A 122 1.98 -2.55 -14.62
CA ALA A 122 0.93 -1.56 -14.39
C ALA A 122 -0.20 -1.63 -15.42
N THR A 123 0.03 -2.12 -16.64
CA THR A 123 -1.03 -2.25 -17.66
C THR A 123 -1.79 -3.57 -17.58
N GLU A 124 -1.30 -4.54 -16.81
CA GLU A 124 -1.97 -5.84 -16.65
C GLU A 124 -3.25 -5.71 -15.79
N ALA A 125 -4.26 -6.52 -16.10
CA ALA A 125 -5.45 -6.65 -15.26
C ALA A 125 -5.16 -7.55 -14.05
N GLY A 126 -5.93 -7.37 -12.97
CA GLY A 126 -5.77 -8.08 -11.71
C GLY A 126 -4.96 -7.31 -10.67
N LEU A 127 -4.71 -7.95 -9.53
CA LEU A 127 -4.00 -7.33 -8.39
C LEU A 127 -2.57 -6.94 -8.77
N PRO A 128 -2.08 -5.77 -8.31
CA PRO A 128 -0.67 -5.43 -8.44
C PRO A 128 0.18 -6.38 -7.59
N LYS A 129 1.34 -6.78 -8.12
CA LYS A 129 2.31 -7.63 -7.43
C LYS A 129 3.34 -6.79 -6.69
N THR A 130 3.64 -5.60 -7.20
CA THR A 130 4.63 -4.69 -6.60
C THR A 130 4.07 -3.31 -6.29
N VAL A 131 4.60 -2.68 -5.24
CA VAL A 131 4.26 -1.30 -4.85
C VAL A 131 4.59 -0.31 -5.99
N SER A 132 5.67 -0.55 -6.74
CA SER A 132 6.08 0.30 -7.85
C SER A 132 5.09 0.26 -9.02
N ALA A 133 4.61 -0.94 -9.39
CA ALA A 133 3.57 -1.08 -10.41
C ALA A 133 2.25 -0.48 -9.94
N TYR A 134 1.87 -0.69 -8.68
CA TYR A 134 0.65 -0.10 -8.13
C TYR A 134 0.68 1.44 -8.12
N LYS A 135 1.82 2.02 -7.70
CA LYS A 135 2.04 3.47 -7.78
C LYS A 135 1.92 3.98 -9.21
N SER A 136 2.53 3.27 -10.16
CA SER A 136 2.46 3.61 -11.59
C SER A 136 1.02 3.56 -12.13
N ARG A 137 0.19 2.62 -11.67
CA ARG A 137 -1.26 2.57 -11.99
C ARG A 137 -2.02 3.78 -11.44
N LEU A 138 -1.81 4.11 -10.17
CA LEU A 138 -2.46 5.26 -9.54
C LEU A 138 -2.11 6.56 -10.27
N GLU A 139 -0.83 6.77 -10.59
CA GLU A 139 -0.36 7.95 -11.31
C GLU A 139 -0.92 8.04 -12.74
N SER A 140 -0.87 6.93 -13.50
CA SER A 140 -1.39 6.92 -14.89
C SER A 140 -2.90 7.17 -14.96
N GLN A 141 -3.64 6.70 -13.96
CA GLN A 141 -5.07 6.93 -13.81
C GLN A 141 -5.42 8.27 -13.16
N LYS A 142 -4.44 9.14 -12.89
CA LYS A 142 -4.60 10.45 -12.24
C LYS A 142 -5.34 10.36 -10.90
N LYS A 143 -5.07 9.30 -10.14
CA LYS A 143 -5.64 9.08 -8.80
C LYS A 143 -4.88 9.91 -7.79
N ASP A 144 -5.63 10.51 -6.86
CA ASP A 144 -5.06 11.15 -5.69
C ASP A 144 -4.38 10.10 -4.80
N MET A 145 -3.17 10.40 -4.33
CA MET A 145 -2.35 9.47 -3.56
C MET A 145 -2.19 9.98 -2.14
N TYR A 146 -2.93 9.39 -1.21
CA TYR A 146 -2.90 9.77 0.20
C TYR A 146 -1.66 9.24 0.93
N LYS A 147 -1.18 8.05 0.53
CA LYS A 147 0.06 7.44 1.03
C LYS A 147 1.06 7.27 -0.11
N ASN A 148 2.29 7.75 0.06
CA ASN A 148 3.38 7.58 -0.90
C ASN A 148 4.63 7.05 -0.15
N PRO A 149 5.02 5.78 -0.34
CA PRO A 149 4.45 4.82 -1.28
C PRO A 149 3.01 4.37 -0.91
N PRO A 150 2.20 3.96 -1.91
CA PRO A 150 0.85 3.48 -1.65
C PRO A 150 0.87 2.17 -0.86
N ALA A 151 -0.12 1.98 0.01
CA ALA A 151 -0.33 0.70 0.67
C ALA A 151 -0.94 -0.30 -0.32
N MET A 152 -0.40 -1.52 -0.37
CA MET A 152 -0.92 -2.57 -1.24
C MET A 152 -2.38 -2.88 -0.91
N PRO A 153 -3.21 -3.22 -1.92
CA PRO A 153 -4.54 -3.76 -1.66
C PRO A 153 -4.45 -5.07 -0.86
N PRO A 154 -5.55 -5.47 -0.19
CA PRO A 154 -5.65 -6.82 0.35
C PRO A 154 -5.33 -7.87 -0.72
N SER A 155 -4.78 -9.00 -0.28
CA SER A 155 -4.63 -10.18 -1.13
C SER A 155 -6.00 -10.63 -1.67
N SER A 156 -5.99 -11.45 -2.73
CA SER A 156 -7.23 -11.91 -3.35
C SER A 156 -8.16 -12.54 -2.32
N ILE A 157 -9.43 -12.15 -2.38
CA ILE A 157 -10.43 -12.49 -1.37
C ILE A 157 -11.19 -13.74 -1.79
N ALA A 158 -11.10 -14.79 -0.97
CA ALA A 158 -11.93 -15.98 -1.11
C ALA A 158 -13.37 -15.68 -0.67
N ILE A 159 -14.34 -15.95 -1.56
CA ILE A 159 -15.77 -15.81 -1.29
C ILE A 159 -16.34 -17.20 -1.02
N GLU A 160 -17.15 -17.35 0.02
CA GLU A 160 -17.83 -18.61 0.29
C GLU A 160 -18.86 -18.92 -0.81
N GLU A 161 -18.86 -20.17 -1.28
CA GLU A 161 -19.79 -20.62 -2.32
C GLU A 161 -21.27 -20.53 -1.88
N LYS A 162 -21.54 -20.88 -0.61
CA LYS A 162 -22.89 -20.90 -0.04
C LYS A 162 -23.22 -19.58 0.63
N TRP A 163 -24.22 -18.89 0.10
CA TRP A 163 -24.75 -17.67 0.70
C TRP A 163 -25.72 -18.00 1.82
N ILE A 164 -25.73 -17.14 2.85
CA ILE A 164 -26.74 -17.20 3.90
C ILE A 164 -28.10 -16.83 3.30
N GLN A 165 -29.02 -17.79 3.25
CA GLN A 165 -30.35 -17.62 2.66
C GLN A 165 -31.30 -16.80 3.54
N ALA A 166 -31.10 -16.84 4.87
CA ALA A 166 -31.96 -16.10 5.79
C ALA A 166 -31.56 -14.62 5.82
N PRO A 167 -32.53 -13.69 5.70
CA PRO A 167 -32.24 -12.27 5.79
C PRO A 167 -31.73 -11.90 7.20
N PRO A 168 -30.97 -10.79 7.33
CA PRO A 168 -30.53 -10.29 8.63
C PRO A 168 -31.71 -10.03 9.56
N LYS A 169 -31.58 -10.37 10.85
CA LYS A 169 -32.65 -10.10 11.82
C LYS A 169 -32.56 -8.64 12.26
N ARG A 170 -33.71 -7.94 12.25
CA ARG A 170 -33.82 -6.56 12.73
C ARG A 170 -34.53 -6.50 14.07
N ASN A 171 -33.92 -5.82 15.04
CA ASN A 171 -34.57 -5.50 16.31
C ASN A 171 -35.64 -4.41 16.06
N LYS A 172 -36.91 -4.68 16.41
CA LYS A 172 -38.03 -3.74 16.17
C LYS A 172 -37.94 -2.45 16.97
N THR A 173 -37.27 -2.47 18.12
CA THR A 173 -37.17 -1.32 19.03
C THR A 173 -35.93 -0.48 18.70
N THR A 174 -34.76 -1.12 18.55
CA THR A 174 -33.50 -0.38 18.34
C THR A 174 -33.17 -0.15 16.87
N GLY A 175 -33.79 -0.92 15.97
CA GLY A 175 -33.48 -0.93 14.54
C GLY A 175 -32.19 -1.68 14.18
N GLU A 176 -31.44 -2.17 15.18
CA GLU A 176 -30.16 -2.85 15.00
C GLU A 176 -30.34 -4.15 14.20
N LEU A 177 -29.43 -4.35 13.24
CA LEU A 177 -29.34 -5.53 12.39
C LEU A 177 -28.32 -6.50 12.97
N THR A 178 -28.66 -7.79 12.95
CA THR A 178 -27.77 -8.88 13.35
C THR A 178 -27.59 -9.85 12.19
N PHE A 179 -26.38 -10.40 12.08
CA PHE A 179 -25.97 -11.23 10.95
C PHE A 179 -25.43 -12.56 11.45
N ALA A 180 -25.66 -13.62 10.67
CA ALA A 180 -25.07 -14.92 10.92
C ALA A 180 -23.65 -15.01 10.32
N ALA A 181 -22.76 -15.74 10.99
CA ALA A 181 -21.49 -16.17 10.41
C ALA A 181 -21.73 -17.22 9.32
N GLY A 182 -20.82 -17.26 8.34
CA GLY A 182 -20.83 -18.21 7.23
C GLY A 182 -20.46 -19.63 7.64
N THR A 183 -19.94 -20.37 6.68
CA THR A 183 -19.22 -21.63 6.89
C THR A 183 -18.01 -21.37 7.78
N ASP A 184 -17.27 -20.30 7.49
CA ASP A 184 -16.23 -19.81 8.38
C ASP A 184 -16.85 -19.11 9.60
N LYS A 185 -16.50 -19.61 10.78
CA LYS A 185 -16.95 -19.08 12.07
C LYS A 185 -15.98 -18.05 12.66
N SER A 186 -14.90 -17.70 11.98
CA SER A 186 -13.89 -16.73 12.43
C SER A 186 -14.49 -15.39 12.87
N ILE A 187 -15.53 -14.92 12.17
CA ILE A 187 -16.20 -13.65 12.46
C ILE A 187 -17.26 -13.72 13.58
N SER A 188 -17.55 -14.91 14.13
CA SER A 188 -18.69 -15.09 15.07
C SER A 188 -18.56 -14.21 16.32
N GLN A 189 -17.34 -14.01 16.82
CA GLN A 189 -17.10 -13.19 18.01
C GLN A 189 -17.26 -11.69 17.69
N ILE A 190 -16.72 -11.22 16.56
CA ILE A 190 -16.78 -9.80 16.20
C ILE A 190 -18.20 -9.37 15.78
N LEU A 191 -19.01 -10.30 15.28
CA LEU A 191 -20.42 -10.06 14.95
C LEU A 191 -21.27 -9.68 16.16
N LYS A 192 -20.87 -10.07 17.38
CA LYS A 192 -21.53 -9.66 18.62
C LYS A 192 -21.46 -8.16 18.89
N ASP A 193 -20.60 -7.43 18.19
CA ASP A 193 -20.49 -5.97 18.29
C ASP A 193 -20.91 -5.25 16.99
N PHE A 194 -21.14 -5.99 15.90
CA PHE A 194 -21.48 -5.44 14.58
C PHE A 194 -22.98 -5.29 14.40
N HIS A 195 -23.48 -4.09 14.71
CA HIS A 195 -24.91 -3.76 14.72
C HIS A 195 -25.20 -2.45 13.98
N PRO A 196 -25.03 -2.39 12.65
CA PRO A 196 -25.62 -1.30 11.86
C PRO A 196 -27.15 -1.28 12.05
N ASN A 197 -27.77 -0.12 11.94
CA ASN A 197 -29.23 0.03 12.08
C ASN A 197 -29.92 0.55 10.82
N LEU A 198 -29.16 0.75 9.74
CA LEU A 198 -29.68 1.06 8.41
C LEU A 198 -29.38 -0.07 7.43
N THR A 199 -30.39 -0.50 6.67
CA THR A 199 -30.23 -1.43 5.55
C THR A 199 -29.51 -0.74 4.37
N PRO A 200 -28.95 -1.50 3.41
CA PRO A 200 -28.44 -0.91 2.17
C PRO A 200 -29.45 -0.02 1.46
N GLU A 201 -30.72 -0.43 1.40
CA GLU A 201 -31.81 0.38 0.85
C GLU A 201 -31.97 1.71 1.60
N GLU A 202 -32.05 1.68 2.93
CA GLU A 202 -32.20 2.89 3.75
C GLU A 202 -31.01 3.84 3.55
N VAL A 203 -29.79 3.31 3.42
CA VAL A 203 -28.57 4.11 3.13
C VAL A 203 -28.64 4.75 1.73
N LEU A 204 -29.10 4.01 0.72
CA LEU A 204 -29.25 4.52 -0.64
C LEU A 204 -30.30 5.63 -0.72
N ARG A 205 -31.50 5.35 -0.22
CA ARG A 205 -32.63 6.29 -0.23
C ARG A 205 -32.36 7.54 0.59
N ALA A 206 -31.54 7.46 1.63
CA ALA A 206 -31.12 8.63 2.40
C ALA A 206 -30.24 9.62 1.61
N GLY A 207 -29.69 9.24 0.46
CA GLY A 207 -28.69 10.04 -0.23
C GLY A 207 -27.41 10.08 0.59
N SER A 208 -26.68 8.97 0.59
CA SER A 208 -25.49 8.87 1.45
C SER A 208 -24.22 9.39 0.77
N PHE A 209 -24.09 9.24 -0.55
CA PHE A 209 -22.78 9.32 -1.22
C PHE A 209 -22.69 10.40 -2.32
N GLY A 210 -23.49 11.45 -2.20
CA GLY A 210 -23.51 12.58 -3.12
C GLY A 210 -23.83 12.21 -4.56
N GLY A 211 -24.58 11.14 -4.78
CA GLY A 211 -24.96 10.70 -6.13
C GLY A 211 -23.92 9.83 -6.84
N THR A 212 -22.72 9.65 -6.28
CA THR A 212 -21.54 9.19 -7.06
C THR A 212 -21.09 7.77 -6.79
N TYR A 213 -21.72 7.06 -5.84
CA TYR A 213 -21.13 5.83 -5.30
C TYR A 213 -20.94 4.78 -6.39
N PHE A 214 -21.96 4.51 -7.21
CA PHE A 214 -21.94 3.51 -8.28
C PHE A 214 -21.67 4.12 -9.66
N ARG A 215 -21.00 5.28 -9.74
CA ARG A 215 -20.56 5.87 -11.02
C ARG A 215 -19.58 4.94 -11.75
N PRO A 216 -19.37 5.12 -13.07
CA PRO A 216 -18.33 4.37 -13.78
C PRO A 216 -16.94 4.70 -13.22
N ILE A 217 -16.14 3.67 -12.93
CA ILE A 217 -14.78 3.84 -12.39
C ILE A 217 -13.77 3.01 -13.19
N VAL A 218 -12.52 3.45 -13.18
CA VAL A 218 -11.37 2.58 -13.44
C VAL A 218 -10.73 2.34 -12.09
N SER A 219 -10.58 1.07 -11.68
CA SER A 219 -9.94 0.75 -10.41
C SER A 219 -8.44 0.56 -10.59
N ALA A 220 -7.62 1.20 -9.76
CA ALA A 220 -6.18 0.98 -9.74
C ALA A 220 -5.81 -0.39 -9.13
N VAL A 221 -6.68 -0.93 -8.26
CA VAL A 221 -6.51 -2.24 -7.60
C VAL A 221 -6.60 -3.38 -8.60
N THR A 222 -7.61 -3.37 -9.47
CA THR A 222 -7.83 -4.43 -10.46
C THR A 222 -7.38 -4.05 -11.87
N ASN A 223 -7.09 -2.77 -12.11
CA ASN A 223 -6.82 -2.20 -13.43
C ASN A 223 -7.94 -2.46 -14.47
N VAL A 224 -9.19 -2.59 -13.98
CA VAL A 224 -10.39 -2.82 -14.78
C VAL A 224 -11.30 -1.60 -14.75
N ARG A 225 -12.01 -1.36 -15.86
CA ARG A 225 -13.09 -0.38 -15.96
C ARG A 225 -14.42 -1.04 -15.58
N TYR A 226 -15.06 -0.54 -14.53
CA TYR A 226 -16.38 -0.97 -14.09
C TYR A 226 -17.46 -0.02 -14.60
N LYS A 227 -18.54 -0.59 -15.15
CA LYS A 227 -19.71 0.16 -15.59
C LYS A 227 -20.77 0.15 -14.48
N SER A 228 -21.46 1.27 -14.32
CA SER A 228 -22.52 1.45 -13.31
C SER A 228 -23.60 0.36 -13.37
N LYS A 229 -24.08 0.04 -14.59
CA LYS A 229 -25.13 -0.97 -14.77
C LYS A 229 -24.72 -2.36 -14.25
N ASP A 230 -23.47 -2.75 -14.49
CA ASP A 230 -22.97 -4.07 -14.10
C ASP A 230 -22.79 -4.20 -12.59
N VAL A 231 -22.23 -3.17 -11.93
CA VAL A 231 -22.09 -3.18 -10.47
C VAL A 231 -23.44 -3.08 -9.75
N LEU A 232 -24.39 -2.31 -10.28
CA LEU A 232 -25.73 -2.21 -9.71
C LEU A 232 -26.44 -3.57 -9.79
N ARG A 233 -26.46 -4.22 -10.96
CA ARG A 233 -27.03 -5.57 -11.13
C ARG A 233 -26.41 -6.59 -10.19
N ASP A 234 -25.11 -6.51 -9.98
CA ASP A 234 -24.39 -7.47 -9.16
C ASP A 234 -24.59 -7.25 -7.65
N SER A 235 -24.58 -5.98 -7.19
CA SER A 235 -24.44 -5.67 -5.76
C SER A 235 -25.71 -5.13 -5.11
N VAL A 236 -26.66 -4.60 -5.88
CA VAL A 236 -27.84 -3.87 -5.37
C VAL A 236 -29.11 -4.58 -5.82
N GLU A 237 -30.02 -4.87 -4.89
CA GLU A 237 -31.31 -5.46 -5.25
C GLU A 237 -32.19 -4.40 -5.96
N PRO A 238 -32.93 -4.77 -7.03
CA PRO A 238 -33.75 -3.84 -7.80
C PRO A 238 -34.75 -3.06 -6.94
N GLU A 239 -35.37 -3.70 -5.95
CA GLU A 239 -36.39 -3.11 -5.07
C GLU A 239 -35.80 -1.99 -4.21
N TRP A 240 -34.51 -2.06 -3.86
CA TRP A 240 -33.84 -1.03 -3.05
C TRP A 240 -33.74 0.31 -3.77
N ILE A 241 -33.77 0.29 -5.10
CA ILE A 241 -33.60 1.46 -5.96
C ILE A 241 -34.85 1.76 -6.79
N GLU A 242 -35.94 1.03 -6.57
CA GLU A 242 -37.21 1.28 -7.21
C GLU A 242 -37.70 2.71 -6.88
N GLY A 243 -38.09 3.44 -7.94
CA GLY A 243 -38.52 4.83 -7.87
C GLY A 243 -37.41 5.85 -7.62
N LEU A 244 -36.13 5.45 -7.51
CA LEU A 244 -35.02 6.40 -7.39
C LEU A 244 -34.55 6.90 -8.76
N ASP A 245 -34.23 8.19 -8.83
CA ASP A 245 -33.49 8.78 -9.95
C ASP A 245 -32.02 8.33 -9.90
N ALA A 246 -31.75 7.14 -10.47
CA ALA A 246 -30.42 6.52 -10.44
C ALA A 246 -29.30 7.41 -11.02
N PRO A 247 -29.47 8.10 -12.16
CA PRO A 247 -28.49 9.06 -12.68
C PRO A 247 -28.01 10.09 -11.65
N THR A 248 -28.93 10.64 -10.85
CA THR A 248 -28.61 11.68 -9.86
C THR A 248 -28.20 11.10 -8.51
N MET A 249 -28.86 10.02 -8.07
CA MET A 249 -28.72 9.48 -6.70
C MET A 249 -27.62 8.43 -6.56
N LEU A 250 -27.25 7.75 -7.64
CA LEU A 250 -26.38 6.56 -7.59
C LEU A 250 -25.18 6.61 -8.53
N THR A 251 -25.36 7.10 -9.76
CA THR A 251 -24.39 6.95 -10.86
C THR A 251 -23.82 8.26 -11.40
N SER A 252 -24.07 9.38 -10.74
CA SER A 252 -23.54 10.69 -11.15
C SER A 252 -22.01 10.66 -11.18
N THR A 253 -21.41 11.26 -12.21
CA THR A 253 -19.96 11.42 -12.30
C THR A 253 -19.45 12.55 -11.41
N ALA A 254 -20.29 13.55 -11.15
CA ALA A 254 -20.01 14.69 -10.28
C ALA A 254 -20.64 14.52 -8.90
N TYR A 255 -19.94 14.97 -7.85
CA TYR A 255 -20.47 14.91 -6.50
C TYR A 255 -21.53 15.98 -6.27
N LEU A 256 -22.75 15.56 -5.94
CA LEU A 256 -23.92 16.41 -5.75
C LEU A 256 -24.26 16.52 -4.27
N ASN A 257 -23.80 17.59 -3.61
CA ASN A 257 -24.07 17.80 -2.18
C ASN A 257 -25.56 17.83 -1.85
N PHE A 258 -26.40 18.36 -2.74
CA PHE A 258 -27.83 18.49 -2.50
C PHE A 258 -28.56 17.14 -2.46
N VAL A 259 -27.97 16.07 -3.01
CA VAL A 259 -28.51 14.70 -2.87
C VAL A 259 -28.39 14.22 -1.44
N ASN A 260 -27.36 14.68 -0.70
CA ASN A 260 -27.10 14.17 0.63
C ASN A 260 -28.18 14.51 1.65
N LYS A 261 -28.49 13.60 2.59
CA LYS A 261 -29.41 13.86 3.72
C LYS A 261 -29.07 15.17 4.43
N PHE A 262 -27.79 15.39 4.72
CA PHE A 262 -27.29 16.56 5.45
C PHE A 262 -26.73 17.66 4.55
N LYS A 263 -26.91 17.56 3.22
CA LYS A 263 -26.51 18.59 2.23
C LYS A 263 -25.03 18.99 2.25
N VAL A 264 -24.15 18.14 2.80
CA VAL A 264 -22.70 18.39 2.92
C VAL A 264 -21.89 17.35 2.15
N LYS A 265 -20.74 17.76 1.61
CA LYS A 265 -19.74 16.85 1.06
C LYS A 265 -19.11 16.04 2.18
N CYS A 266 -18.98 14.73 1.97
CA CYS A 266 -18.36 13.82 2.92
C CYS A 266 -17.62 12.69 2.20
N GLY A 267 -16.61 12.12 2.84
CA GLY A 267 -15.83 11.00 2.31
C GLY A 267 -14.59 11.43 1.51
N GLY A 268 -13.65 10.49 1.39
CA GLY A 268 -12.47 10.63 0.55
C GLY A 268 -12.71 10.19 -0.89
N SER A 269 -11.85 10.62 -1.80
CA SER A 269 -11.83 10.23 -3.21
C SER A 269 -11.40 8.77 -3.41
N LEU A 270 -11.79 8.16 -4.53
CA LEU A 270 -11.46 6.77 -4.81
C LEU A 270 -9.94 6.50 -4.75
N GLY A 271 -9.09 7.42 -5.24
CA GLY A 271 -7.64 7.27 -5.17
C GLY A 271 -7.11 7.24 -3.73
N MET A 272 -7.64 8.08 -2.82
CA MET A 272 -7.32 8.02 -1.39
C MET A 272 -7.67 6.63 -0.80
N TRP A 273 -8.81 6.05 -1.15
CA TRP A 273 -9.21 4.73 -0.65
C TRP A 273 -8.33 3.60 -1.23
N GLU A 274 -8.05 3.67 -2.53
CA GLU A 274 -7.17 2.71 -3.22
C GLU A 274 -5.74 2.79 -2.67
N SER A 275 -5.12 3.97 -2.63
CA SER A 275 -3.75 4.18 -2.13
C SER A 275 -3.59 3.90 -0.63
N SER A 276 -4.68 3.88 0.13
CA SER A 276 -4.66 3.53 1.56
C SER A 276 -4.71 2.02 1.83
N GLY A 277 -4.88 1.19 0.80
CA GLY A 277 -5.02 -0.27 0.92
C GLY A 277 -6.40 -0.68 1.46
N TRP A 278 -7.44 0.13 1.21
CA TRP A 278 -8.77 -0.10 1.77
C TRP A 278 -9.75 -0.79 0.81
N ILE A 279 -9.44 -0.80 -0.48
CA ILE A 279 -10.22 -1.42 -1.55
C ILE A 279 -9.62 -2.78 -1.88
N SER A 280 -10.46 -3.81 -1.98
CA SER A 280 -10.10 -5.16 -2.44
C SER A 280 -10.51 -5.36 -3.90
N ASP A 281 -9.97 -6.40 -4.53
CA ASP A 281 -10.40 -6.86 -5.86
C ASP A 281 -11.85 -7.35 -5.85
N ALA A 282 -12.28 -8.03 -4.78
CA ALA A 282 -13.64 -8.51 -4.64
C ALA A 282 -14.66 -7.37 -4.59
N ASP A 283 -14.38 -6.25 -3.91
CA ASP A 283 -15.29 -5.10 -3.78
C ASP A 283 -14.62 -3.79 -4.26
N PRO A 284 -14.52 -3.55 -5.58
CA PRO A 284 -13.81 -2.39 -6.17
C PRO A 284 -14.38 -1.01 -5.78
N TYR A 285 -15.63 -0.97 -5.31
CA TYR A 285 -16.27 0.25 -4.80
C TYR A 285 -16.11 0.42 -3.29
N GLY A 286 -15.57 -0.60 -2.61
CA GLY A 286 -15.19 -0.55 -1.20
C GLY A 286 -16.31 -0.96 -0.25
N TRP A 287 -16.30 -0.35 0.95
CA TRP A 287 -17.07 -0.83 2.10
C TRP A 287 -18.57 -0.97 1.84
N PHE A 288 -19.22 -0.02 1.17
CA PHE A 288 -20.68 -0.09 1.02
C PHE A 288 -21.09 -1.15 -0.01
N GLN A 289 -20.27 -1.38 -1.05
CA GLN A 289 -20.48 -2.52 -1.94
C GLN A 289 -20.35 -3.84 -1.17
N TRP A 290 -19.31 -3.97 -0.34
CA TRP A 290 -19.17 -5.10 0.56
C TRP A 290 -20.39 -5.24 1.48
N TYR A 291 -20.90 -4.13 2.04
CA TYR A 291 -22.06 -4.14 2.93
C TYR A 291 -23.34 -4.59 2.23
N CYS A 292 -23.60 -4.14 1.01
CA CYS A 292 -24.73 -4.61 0.20
C CYS A 292 -24.69 -6.13 0.02
N ARG A 293 -23.54 -6.68 -0.38
CA ARG A 293 -23.36 -8.12 -0.61
C ARG A 293 -23.39 -8.92 0.70
N PHE A 294 -22.79 -8.38 1.77
CA PHE A 294 -22.80 -8.98 3.10
C PHE A 294 -24.23 -9.06 3.66
N TYR A 295 -25.03 -8.00 3.45
CA TYR A 295 -26.44 -7.94 3.83
C TYR A 295 -27.28 -9.01 3.11
N ARG A 296 -26.99 -9.25 1.83
CA ARG A 296 -27.62 -10.31 1.01
C ARG A 296 -27.16 -11.73 1.35
N GLY A 297 -26.25 -11.87 2.31
CA GLY A 297 -25.80 -13.18 2.79
C GLY A 297 -24.46 -13.67 2.24
N ARG A 298 -23.76 -12.88 1.40
CA ARG A 298 -22.39 -13.21 0.97
C ARG A 298 -21.45 -13.18 2.18
N ARG A 299 -20.58 -14.19 2.30
CA ARG A 299 -19.48 -14.20 3.27
C ARG A 299 -18.15 -14.39 2.55
N CYS A 300 -17.09 -13.81 3.07
CA CYS A 300 -15.77 -13.86 2.44
C CYS A 300 -14.64 -13.63 3.44
N ALA A 301 -13.41 -13.97 3.02
CA ALA A 301 -12.20 -13.78 3.82
C ALA A 301 -11.94 -12.31 4.24
N ASP A 302 -12.59 -11.33 3.61
CA ASP A 302 -12.47 -9.91 3.95
C ASP A 302 -13.40 -9.44 5.08
N ASP A 303 -14.37 -10.28 5.50
CA ASP A 303 -15.44 -9.88 6.42
C ASP A 303 -14.87 -9.39 7.76
N GLN A 304 -13.89 -10.10 8.32
CA GLN A 304 -13.22 -9.72 9.56
C GLN A 304 -12.62 -8.31 9.47
N ARG A 305 -11.98 -7.97 8.35
CA ARG A 305 -11.36 -6.65 8.13
C ARG A 305 -12.44 -5.57 8.02
N GLN A 306 -13.49 -5.81 7.25
CA GLN A 306 -14.55 -4.83 7.02
C GLN A 306 -15.37 -4.55 8.28
N ILE A 307 -15.72 -5.59 9.05
CA ILE A 307 -16.37 -5.45 10.35
C ILE A 307 -15.46 -4.70 11.33
N SER A 308 -14.17 -5.04 11.37
CA SER A 308 -13.19 -4.33 12.23
C SER A 308 -13.09 -2.84 11.89
N ARG A 309 -13.17 -2.48 10.61
CA ARG A 309 -13.19 -1.07 10.18
C ARG A 309 -14.47 -0.37 10.64
N TRP A 310 -15.62 -1.02 10.46
CA TRP A 310 -16.88 -0.49 10.96
C TRP A 310 -16.83 -0.28 12.47
N LEU A 311 -16.29 -1.22 13.25
CA LEU A 311 -16.18 -1.08 14.71
C LEU A 311 -15.31 0.12 15.12
N LYS A 312 -14.19 0.35 14.42
CA LYS A 312 -13.31 1.50 14.65
C LYS A 312 -13.95 2.84 14.26
N SER A 313 -14.90 2.84 13.33
CA SER A 313 -15.56 4.05 12.81
C SER A 313 -16.91 4.32 13.48
N ALA A 314 -17.86 3.39 13.36
CA ALA A 314 -19.26 3.50 13.76
C ALA A 314 -19.66 2.58 14.92
N GLY A 315 -18.84 1.61 15.30
CA GLY A 315 -19.14 0.69 16.40
C GLY A 315 -19.24 1.35 17.78
N PRO A 316 -19.54 0.59 18.84
CA PRO A 316 -19.80 1.13 20.18
C PRO A 316 -18.71 2.05 20.74
N LYS A 317 -17.44 1.79 20.39
CA LYS A 317 -16.26 2.61 20.71
C LYS A 317 -15.67 3.34 19.50
N GLY A 318 -16.41 3.36 18.39
CA GLY A 318 -15.98 3.93 17.12
C GLY A 318 -15.74 5.43 17.21
N ARG A 319 -14.72 5.90 16.49
CA ARG A 319 -14.25 7.29 16.50
C ARG A 319 -15.38 8.26 16.17
N PHE A 320 -16.06 8.06 15.04
CA PHE A 320 -17.05 9.00 14.52
C PHE A 320 -18.35 8.93 15.33
N ARG A 321 -18.80 7.72 15.71
CA ARG A 321 -19.95 7.55 16.61
C ARG A 321 -19.71 8.28 17.93
N SER A 322 -18.57 8.05 18.57
CA SER A 322 -18.25 8.68 19.86
C SER A 322 -18.16 10.20 19.75
N GLN A 323 -17.52 10.70 18.69
CA GLN A 323 -17.40 12.13 18.45
C GLN A 323 -18.77 12.80 18.25
N LEU A 324 -19.67 12.18 17.48
CA LEU A 324 -21.01 12.72 17.25
C LEU A 324 -21.86 12.69 18.53
N CYS A 325 -21.88 11.56 19.25
CA CYS A 325 -22.62 11.44 20.50
C CYS A 325 -22.15 12.46 21.55
N ASN A 326 -20.84 12.64 21.70
CA ASN A 326 -20.28 13.64 22.62
C ASN A 326 -20.70 15.06 22.25
N LYS A 327 -20.75 15.39 20.96
CA LYS A 327 -21.21 16.71 20.50
C LYS A 327 -22.71 16.92 20.71
N ILE A 328 -23.52 15.87 20.55
CA ILE A 328 -24.96 15.93 20.89
C ILE A 328 -25.14 16.17 22.38
N TYR A 329 -24.41 15.44 23.24
CA TYR A 329 -24.42 15.67 24.69
C TYR A 329 -23.98 17.08 25.07
N ALA A 330 -22.90 17.59 24.48
CA ALA A 330 -22.42 18.96 24.72
C ALA A 330 -23.45 20.03 24.33
N ALA A 331 -24.34 19.74 23.37
CA ALA A 331 -25.39 20.67 22.92
C ALA A 331 -26.70 20.59 23.73
N GLY A 332 -26.84 19.62 24.63
CA GLY A 332 -28.07 19.42 25.43
C GLY A 332 -28.58 17.97 25.50
N GLY A 333 -27.85 17.01 24.95
CA GLY A 333 -28.22 15.59 25.07
C GLY A 333 -29.43 15.21 24.23
N MET A 334 -30.38 14.47 24.82
CA MET A 334 -31.48 13.84 24.09
C MET A 334 -32.34 14.84 23.31
N CYS A 335 -32.55 16.05 23.85
CA CYS A 335 -33.33 17.10 23.18
C CYS A 335 -32.68 17.61 21.89
N LYS A 336 -31.38 17.35 21.68
CA LYS A 336 -30.62 17.73 20.48
C LYS A 336 -30.31 16.56 19.54
N LEU A 337 -30.83 15.37 19.83
CA LEU A 337 -30.57 14.16 19.02
C LEU A 337 -30.83 14.40 17.51
N ASN A 338 -31.94 15.05 17.20
CA ASN A 338 -32.40 15.26 15.82
C ASN A 338 -31.91 16.58 15.20
N ASP A 339 -31.07 17.35 15.89
CA ASP A 339 -30.53 18.59 15.34
C ASP A 339 -29.47 18.29 14.26
N ALA A 340 -29.87 18.44 13.01
CA ALA A 340 -29.05 18.22 11.83
C ALA A 340 -27.85 19.18 11.73
N LYS A 341 -27.88 20.33 12.42
CA LYS A 341 -26.78 21.30 12.44
C LYS A 341 -25.61 20.81 13.30
N ILE A 342 -25.83 19.86 14.20
CA ILE A 342 -24.77 19.27 15.02
C ILE A 342 -23.94 18.31 14.17
N SER A 343 -22.79 18.80 13.71
CA SER A 343 -21.79 18.04 12.94
C SER A 343 -22.36 17.29 11.73
N PRO A 344 -22.96 18.01 10.76
CA PRO A 344 -23.60 17.42 9.59
C PRO A 344 -22.65 16.48 8.81
N VAL A 345 -21.35 16.80 8.74
CA VAL A 345 -20.35 15.95 8.08
C VAL A 345 -20.17 14.60 8.79
N ILE A 346 -20.18 14.57 10.12
CA ILE A 346 -20.06 13.31 10.88
C ILE A 346 -21.37 12.53 10.78
N ARG A 347 -22.54 13.19 10.82
CA ARG A 347 -23.83 12.52 10.58
C ARG A 347 -23.87 11.87 9.19
N GLN A 348 -23.44 12.59 8.16
CA GLN A 348 -23.30 12.05 6.81
C GLN A 348 -22.31 10.87 6.78
N THR A 349 -21.18 10.98 7.50
CA THR A 349 -20.21 9.86 7.64
C THR A 349 -20.88 8.64 8.26
N MET A 350 -21.77 8.79 9.25
CA MET A 350 -22.44 7.64 9.87
C MET A 350 -23.38 6.93 8.91
N LEU A 351 -24.08 7.66 8.03
CA LEU A 351 -24.85 7.05 6.94
C LEU A 351 -23.96 6.21 6.02
N HIS A 352 -22.74 6.69 5.71
CA HIS A 352 -21.78 5.92 4.92
C HIS A 352 -21.36 4.61 5.59
N TRP A 353 -21.63 4.40 6.88
CA TRP A 353 -21.35 3.18 7.62
C TRP A 353 -22.63 2.44 8.04
N GLY A 354 -23.80 2.78 7.47
CA GLY A 354 -25.06 2.11 7.79
C GLY A 354 -25.54 2.33 9.23
N LEU A 355 -25.20 3.48 9.82
CA LEU A 355 -25.61 3.85 11.18
C LEU A 355 -26.28 5.22 11.20
N ASP A 356 -27.44 5.32 11.83
CA ASP A 356 -28.01 6.57 12.34
C ASP A 356 -27.91 6.63 13.87
N ILE A 357 -27.71 7.82 14.43
CA ILE A 357 -27.66 8.00 15.89
C ILE A 357 -29.09 8.10 16.40
N THR A 358 -29.61 7.00 16.93
CA THR A 358 -30.92 6.92 17.59
C THR A 358 -30.84 7.24 19.08
N ALA A 359 -31.99 7.37 19.74
CA ALA A 359 -32.07 7.57 21.18
C ALA A 359 -31.41 6.41 21.95
N ASP A 360 -31.58 5.17 21.48
CA ASP A 360 -30.92 3.99 22.07
C ASP A 360 -29.40 4.05 21.90
N VAL A 361 -28.92 4.38 20.70
CA VAL A 361 -27.48 4.55 20.41
C VAL A 361 -26.85 5.60 21.31
N LEU A 362 -27.51 6.75 21.47
CA LEU A 362 -27.06 7.85 22.32
C LEU A 362 -27.06 7.44 23.80
N THR A 363 -28.14 6.80 24.27
CA THR A 363 -28.26 6.29 25.64
C THR A 363 -27.17 5.28 25.98
N LYS A 364 -26.97 4.26 25.14
CA LYS A 364 -25.88 3.27 25.30
C LYS A 364 -24.51 3.94 25.37
N HIS A 365 -24.27 4.96 24.54
CA HIS A 365 -23.03 5.74 24.60
C HIS A 365 -22.91 6.51 25.92
N GLY A 366 -23.97 7.21 26.33
CA GLY A 366 -23.98 8.00 27.55
C GLY A 366 -23.69 7.19 28.80
N LYS A 367 -24.32 6.02 28.95
CA LYS A 367 -24.04 5.08 30.05
C LYS A 367 -22.58 4.64 30.07
N ARG A 368 -22.05 4.26 28.90
CA ARG A 368 -20.65 3.81 28.75
C ARG A 368 -19.63 4.87 29.15
N VAL A 369 -19.92 6.16 28.92
CA VAL A 369 -18.99 7.26 29.20
C VAL A 369 -19.37 8.08 30.43
N GLY A 370 -20.32 7.60 31.26
CA GLY A 370 -20.74 8.29 32.49
C GLY A 370 -21.44 9.63 32.27
N LYS A 371 -22.08 9.83 31.11
CA LYS A 371 -22.88 11.05 30.81
C LYS A 371 -24.32 10.96 31.30
N ILE A 372 -24.82 9.73 31.51
CA ILE A 372 -26.11 9.43 32.12
C ILE A 372 -25.95 8.20 33.02
N PRO A 373 -26.82 8.04 34.05
CA PRO A 373 -26.78 6.90 34.98
C PRO A 373 -26.88 5.52 34.31
#